data_AF-A0A2A5XZI5-F1
#
_entry.id   AF-A0A2A5XZI5-F1
#
_cell.length_a   1.000
_cell.length_b   1.000
_cell.length_c   1.000
_cell.angle_alpha   90.00
_cell.angle_beta   90.00
_cell.angle_gamma   90.00
#
_symmetry.space_group_name_H-M   'P 1'
#
loop_
_entity.id
_entity.type
_entity.pdbx_description
1 polymer ?
#
loop_
_entity_poly.entity_id
_entity_poly.type
_entity_poly.pdbx_seq_one_letter_code
_entity_poly.pdbx_strand_id
1 'polypeptide(L)'
;MHIAVPSPDCIQTILDTDTGVQADDCLVALASIMSRDGSTHDGMLYPIAELQTDRYSMMIHYTGGAFPDAALRNWPLSIDLNFGGSGWFSYLLVLVETRAGKVASGFVRQAGDRCNDGYARWDGFSENGNGTYVRSATPFRLVNPLDETNWRGVENAMLFEGKDETAKRAEMLTLADPPLYQSWLPYQDLENCASCCVGEIVVMQNMIGTEVDPGRDYGVLGVILHPQQIASLAGSDKIGDRCLAAGIEAGIRAGLDAVTGMAEPSGPDGKSLFLYRDSWLNIRDGLAAACPD
;
A
#
# COMPACT_ATOMS: atom_id res chain seq x y z
N MET A 1 13.43 -8.55 27.95
CA MET A 1 11.95 -8.57 27.94
C MET A 1 11.54 -9.51 26.81
N HIS A 2 10.80 -10.59 27.08
CA HIS A 2 10.35 -11.48 26.01
C HIS A 2 9.09 -10.87 25.37
N ILE A 3 9.19 -10.47 24.10
CA ILE A 3 8.05 -9.96 23.34
C ILE A 3 7.17 -11.17 22.98
N ALA A 4 5.94 -11.19 23.51
CA ALA A 4 4.96 -12.22 23.21
C ALA A 4 4.10 -11.78 22.02
N VAL A 5 4.00 -12.64 21.01
CA VAL A 5 3.28 -12.38 19.76
C VAL A 5 2.35 -13.55 19.41
N PRO A 6 1.26 -13.32 18.66
CA PRO A 6 0.45 -14.38 18.09
C PRO A 6 1.31 -15.29 17.22
N SER A 7 1.23 -16.61 17.41
CA SER A 7 1.94 -17.57 16.57
C SER A 7 1.35 -17.63 15.16
N PRO A 8 2.13 -18.09 14.15
CA PRO A 8 1.59 -18.31 12.80
C PRO A 8 0.34 -19.18 12.76
N ASP A 9 0.30 -20.25 13.57
CA ASP A 9 -0.85 -21.16 13.65
C ASP A 9 -2.08 -20.49 14.29
N CYS A 10 -1.88 -19.64 15.30
CA CYS A 10 -2.96 -18.85 15.88
C CYS A 10 -3.54 -17.87 14.86
N ILE A 11 -2.67 -17.15 14.14
CA ILE A 11 -3.07 -16.20 13.10
C ILE A 11 -3.85 -16.92 12.00
N GLN A 12 -3.34 -18.06 11.52
CA GLN A 12 -4.07 -18.91 10.57
C GLN A 12 -5.46 -19.25 11.09
N THR A 13 -5.56 -19.76 12.32
CA THR A 13 -6.84 -20.16 12.92
C THR A 13 -7.83 -19.00 12.93
N ILE A 14 -7.40 -17.81 13.37
CA ILE A 14 -8.25 -16.61 13.40
C ILE A 14 -8.72 -16.24 11.99
N LEU A 15 -7.83 -16.28 11.00
CA LEU A 15 -8.18 -15.95 9.61
C LEU A 15 -9.14 -16.96 8.97
N ASP A 16 -9.00 -18.24 9.32
CA ASP A 16 -9.80 -19.32 8.76
C ASP A 16 -11.20 -19.42 9.35
N THR A 17 -11.35 -19.12 10.65
CA THR A 17 -12.60 -19.32 11.36
C THR A 17 -13.29 -18.03 11.78
N ASP A 18 -12.60 -16.89 11.70
CA ASP A 18 -13.05 -15.61 12.24
C ASP A 18 -13.44 -15.69 13.74
N THR A 19 -12.76 -16.56 14.49
CA THR A 19 -12.99 -16.73 15.94
C THR A 19 -11.74 -16.46 16.76
N GLY A 20 -11.92 -15.80 17.91
CA GLY A 20 -10.81 -15.57 18.84
C GLY A 20 -10.29 -16.85 19.50
N VAL A 21 -8.96 -16.95 19.60
CA VAL A 21 -8.19 -18.04 20.20
C VAL A 21 -7.78 -17.66 21.62
N GLN A 22 -7.70 -18.61 22.56
CA GLN A 22 -7.23 -18.30 23.93
C GLN A 22 -5.81 -17.72 23.89
N ALA A 23 -5.53 -16.69 24.68
CA ALA A 23 -4.24 -16.00 24.64
C ALA A 23 -3.08 -16.93 25.02
N ASP A 24 -3.27 -17.83 25.99
CA ASP A 24 -2.25 -18.79 26.40
C ASP A 24 -1.92 -19.83 25.31
N ASP A 25 -2.89 -20.14 24.44
CA ASP A 25 -2.71 -21.03 23.29
C ASP A 25 -2.21 -20.30 22.04
N CYS A 26 -2.38 -18.98 22.00
CA CYS A 26 -2.07 -18.15 20.86
C CYS A 26 -0.68 -17.50 20.93
N LEU A 27 -0.26 -17.06 22.11
CA LEU A 27 0.90 -16.21 22.28
C LEU A 27 2.17 -17.02 22.54
N VAL A 28 3.20 -16.76 21.75
CA VAL A 28 4.52 -17.38 21.86
C VAL A 28 5.60 -16.31 21.98
N ALA A 29 6.78 -16.69 22.45
CA ALA A 29 7.93 -15.80 22.43
C ALA A 29 8.32 -15.53 20.97
N LEU A 30 8.56 -14.28 20.59
CA LEU A 30 8.95 -13.95 19.22
C LEU A 30 10.20 -14.73 18.76
N ALA A 31 11.16 -14.91 19.66
CA ALA A 31 12.39 -15.67 19.40
C ALA A 31 12.18 -17.18 19.17
N SER A 32 10.99 -17.74 19.45
CA SER A 32 10.67 -19.14 19.16
C SER A 32 10.05 -19.33 17.78
N ILE A 33 9.73 -18.26 17.05
CA ILE A 33 9.23 -18.35 15.69
C ILE A 33 10.43 -18.43 14.74
N MET A 34 10.37 -19.36 13.78
CA MET A 34 11.31 -19.34 12.66
C MET A 34 10.96 -18.16 11.75
N SER A 35 11.85 -17.18 11.69
CA SER A 35 11.66 -15.97 10.90
C SER A 35 12.93 -15.56 10.16
N ARG A 36 12.74 -14.83 9.07
CA ARG A 36 13.79 -14.01 8.43
C ARG A 36 13.56 -12.54 8.74
N ASP A 37 14.58 -11.71 8.54
CA ASP A 37 14.43 -10.27 8.70
C ASP A 37 13.85 -9.63 7.44
N GLY A 38 12.86 -8.78 7.64
CA GLY A 38 12.44 -7.73 6.72
C GLY A 38 12.89 -6.37 7.21
N SER A 39 12.67 -5.33 6.41
CA SER A 39 12.95 -3.94 6.77
C SER A 39 11.79 -3.02 6.40
N THR A 40 11.53 -2.02 7.26
CA THR A 40 10.64 -0.89 6.94
C THR A 40 11.31 0.05 5.94
N HIS A 41 10.60 1.09 5.47
CA HIS A 41 11.23 2.07 4.57
C HIS A 41 12.39 2.82 5.25
N ASP A 42 12.35 3.00 6.56
CA ASP A 42 13.45 3.63 7.33
C ASP A 42 14.59 2.67 7.69
N GLY A 43 14.53 1.43 7.17
CA GLY A 43 15.55 0.42 7.43
C GLY A 43 15.45 -0.26 8.79
N MET A 44 14.38 -0.02 9.54
CA MET A 44 14.13 -0.75 10.80
C MET A 44 13.81 -2.21 10.49
N LEU A 45 14.54 -3.12 11.12
CA LEU A 45 14.35 -4.55 10.91
C LEU A 45 13.11 -5.06 11.66
N TYR A 46 12.39 -5.98 11.03
CA TYR A 46 11.29 -6.70 11.66
C TYR A 46 11.24 -8.18 11.24
N PRO A 47 10.70 -9.07 12.07
CA PRO A 47 10.59 -10.49 11.73
C PRO A 47 9.51 -10.77 10.69
N ILE A 48 9.81 -11.67 9.77
CA ILE A 48 8.87 -12.26 8.82
C ILE A 48 8.82 -13.76 9.04
N ALA A 49 7.64 -14.28 9.40
CA ALA A 49 7.39 -15.71 9.46
C ALA A 49 6.66 -16.17 8.20
N GLU A 50 6.91 -17.42 7.81
CA GLU A 50 6.27 -18.04 6.65
C GLU A 50 5.53 -19.28 7.11
N LEU A 51 4.31 -19.46 6.59
CA LEU A 51 3.47 -20.61 6.86
C LEU A 51 2.97 -21.18 5.53
N GLN A 52 3.16 -22.47 5.32
CA GLN A 52 2.59 -23.19 4.19
C GLN A 52 1.43 -24.05 4.66
N THR A 53 0.28 -23.87 4.04
CA THR A 53 -0.90 -24.71 4.25
C THR A 53 -1.21 -25.50 2.97
N ASP A 54 -2.21 -26.37 3.05
CA ASP A 54 -2.78 -27.07 1.88
C ASP A 54 -3.54 -26.12 0.93
N ARG A 55 -4.00 -24.97 1.42
CA ARG A 55 -4.82 -24.00 0.67
C ARG A 55 -4.03 -22.78 0.17
N TYR A 56 -3.01 -22.36 0.90
CA TYR A 56 -2.24 -21.15 0.60
C TYR A 56 -0.88 -21.12 1.28
N SER A 57 0.03 -20.32 0.73
CA SER A 57 1.23 -19.82 1.42
C SER A 57 0.90 -18.49 2.08
N MET A 58 1.43 -18.26 3.29
CA MET A 58 1.23 -17.03 4.04
C MET A 58 2.58 -16.48 4.51
N MET A 59 2.80 -15.18 4.32
CA MET A 59 3.88 -14.42 4.97
C MET A 59 3.28 -13.49 6.01
N ILE A 60 3.88 -13.49 7.20
CA ILE A 60 3.43 -12.72 8.36
C ILE A 60 4.54 -11.75 8.73
N HIS A 61 4.28 -10.46 8.54
CA HIS A 61 5.20 -9.39 8.87
C HIS A 61 4.87 -8.87 10.27
N TYR A 62 5.74 -9.15 11.24
CA TYR A 62 5.63 -8.65 12.60
C TYR A 62 6.25 -7.26 12.68
N THR A 63 5.60 -6.26 12.07
CA THR A 63 6.09 -4.88 11.92
C THR A 63 6.19 -4.09 13.24
N GLY A 64 6.16 -4.78 14.40
CA GLY A 64 6.76 -4.37 15.66
C GLY A 64 6.07 -3.26 16.45
N GLY A 65 5.11 -2.56 15.86
CA GLY A 65 4.34 -1.52 16.53
C GLY A 65 3.32 -2.07 17.53
N ALA A 66 2.86 -1.18 18.42
CA ALA A 66 1.62 -1.33 19.15
C ALA A 66 1.01 0.06 19.30
N PHE A 67 -0.32 0.16 19.38
CA PHE A 67 -0.97 1.42 19.73
C PHE A 67 -0.54 1.84 21.14
N PRO A 68 0.19 2.97 21.31
CA PRO A 68 0.78 3.35 22.60
C PRO A 68 -0.26 3.49 23.72
N ASP A 69 -1.44 3.98 23.37
CA ASP A 69 -2.52 4.28 24.31
C ASP A 69 -3.61 3.18 24.40
N ALA A 70 -3.39 2.03 23.75
CA ALA A 70 -4.37 0.96 23.81
C ALA A 70 -4.40 0.30 25.21
N ALA A 71 -5.60 0.25 25.80
CA ALA A 71 -5.81 -0.38 27.10
C ALA A 71 -5.60 -1.91 27.10
N LEU A 72 -5.66 -2.55 25.94
CA LEU A 72 -5.43 -3.98 25.75
C LEU A 72 -4.31 -4.19 24.74
N ARG A 73 -3.60 -5.32 24.88
CA ARG A 73 -2.53 -5.67 23.95
C ARG A 73 -3.10 -5.79 22.54
N ASN A 74 -2.29 -5.35 21.58
CA ASN A 74 -2.61 -5.40 20.17
C ASN A 74 -1.35 -5.77 19.40
N TRP A 75 -1.56 -6.38 18.25
CA TRP A 75 -0.51 -6.83 17.34
C TRP A 75 -0.91 -6.44 15.93
N PRO A 76 -0.43 -5.29 15.45
CA PRO A 76 -0.50 -4.93 14.05
C PRO A 76 0.41 -5.86 13.24
N LEU A 77 -0.15 -6.42 12.18
CA LEU A 77 0.48 -7.40 11.31
C LEU A 77 0.20 -7.01 9.86
N SER A 78 1.19 -7.21 8.99
CA SER A 78 0.96 -7.19 7.54
C SER A 78 1.00 -8.63 7.05
N ILE A 79 -0.01 -9.05 6.30
CA ILE A 79 -0.15 -10.43 5.87
C ILE A 79 -0.20 -10.47 4.34
N ASP A 80 0.63 -11.33 3.76
CA ASP A 80 0.57 -11.67 2.34
C ASP A 80 0.11 -13.12 2.19
N LEU A 81 -0.90 -13.36 1.35
CA LEU A 81 -1.40 -14.69 1.03
C LEU A 81 -1.17 -15.03 -0.45
N ASN A 82 -0.80 -16.26 -0.73
CA ASN A 82 -0.72 -16.81 -2.09
C ASN A 82 -1.54 -18.10 -2.14
N PHE A 83 -2.65 -18.08 -2.88
CA PHE A 83 -3.58 -19.19 -3.06
C PHE A 83 -3.22 -20.09 -4.26
N GLY A 84 -2.01 -19.97 -4.78
CA GLY A 84 -1.53 -20.60 -6.01
C GLY A 84 -1.24 -19.58 -7.13
N GLY A 85 -0.35 -19.95 -8.04
CA GLY A 85 0.12 -19.07 -9.11
C GLY A 85 1.24 -18.11 -8.66
N SER A 86 1.43 -17.02 -9.40
CA SER A 86 2.51 -16.04 -9.15
C SER A 86 2.07 -14.84 -8.30
N GLY A 87 0.80 -14.74 -7.94
CA GLY A 87 0.23 -13.59 -7.23
C GLY A 87 0.25 -13.75 -5.71
N TRP A 88 0.60 -12.66 -5.03
CA TRP A 88 0.38 -12.49 -3.59
C TRP A 88 -0.78 -11.51 -3.39
N PHE A 89 -1.41 -11.55 -2.22
CA PHE A 89 -2.53 -10.70 -1.84
C PHE A 89 -2.28 -10.16 -0.44
N SER A 90 -2.15 -8.85 -0.31
CA SER A 90 -1.74 -8.20 0.93
C SER A 90 -2.91 -7.58 1.69
N TYR A 91 -2.95 -7.75 3.00
CA TYR A 91 -3.84 -7.01 3.88
C TYR A 91 -3.17 -6.65 5.20
N LEU A 92 -3.69 -5.56 5.76
CA LEU A 92 -3.35 -5.08 7.08
C LEU A 92 -4.29 -5.72 8.09
N LEU A 93 -3.72 -6.26 9.15
CA LEU A 93 -4.44 -6.91 10.23
C LEU A 93 -4.02 -6.27 11.56
N VAL A 94 -4.96 -6.07 12.46
CA VAL A 94 -4.66 -5.83 13.87
C VAL A 94 -5.37 -6.89 14.69
N LEU A 95 -4.58 -7.72 15.36
CA LEU A 95 -5.10 -8.62 16.37
C LEU A 95 -5.14 -7.90 17.72
N VAL A 96 -6.16 -8.17 18.51
CA VAL A 96 -6.36 -7.56 19.83
C VAL A 96 -6.62 -8.62 20.88
N GLU A 97 -6.09 -8.38 22.08
CA GLU A 97 -6.50 -9.11 23.26
C GLU A 97 -7.88 -8.62 23.70
N THR A 98 -8.77 -9.56 23.97
CA THR A 98 -10.13 -9.31 24.44
C THR A 98 -10.18 -9.42 25.96
N ARG A 99 -11.20 -8.80 26.58
CA ARG A 99 -11.45 -8.95 28.03
C ARG A 99 -11.70 -10.39 28.48
N ALA A 100 -12.05 -11.27 27.55
CA ALA A 100 -12.25 -12.70 27.80
C ALA A 100 -10.94 -13.51 27.76
N GLY A 101 -9.77 -12.85 27.66
CA GLY A 101 -8.46 -13.52 27.59
C GLY A 101 -8.20 -14.20 26.24
N LYS A 102 -8.87 -13.77 25.17
CA LYS A 102 -8.67 -14.28 23.81
C LYS A 102 -7.95 -13.28 22.93
N VAL A 103 -7.19 -13.75 21.95
CA VAL A 103 -6.69 -12.97 20.82
C VAL A 103 -7.68 -13.11 19.67
N ALA A 104 -8.13 -11.99 19.09
CA ALA A 104 -9.11 -11.97 18.00
C ALA A 104 -8.79 -10.87 16.98
N SER A 105 -9.42 -10.93 15.81
CA SER A 105 -9.35 -9.87 14.80
C SER A 105 -10.04 -8.61 15.31
N GLY A 106 -9.31 -7.50 15.36
CA GLY A 106 -9.84 -6.17 15.70
C GLY A 106 -9.99 -5.25 14.48
N PHE A 107 -9.18 -5.46 13.45
CA PHE A 107 -9.20 -4.68 12.22
C PHE A 107 -8.62 -5.49 11.06
N VAL A 108 -9.26 -5.41 9.90
CA VAL A 108 -8.77 -5.99 8.65
C VAL A 108 -8.98 -4.98 7.53
N ARG A 109 -7.94 -4.70 6.74
CA ARG A 109 -8.03 -3.84 5.56
C ARG A 109 -7.25 -4.44 4.41
N GLN A 110 -7.96 -4.74 3.32
CA GLN A 110 -7.34 -4.97 2.03
C GLN A 110 -6.77 -3.64 1.54
N ALA A 111 -5.50 -3.63 1.18
CA ALA A 111 -4.77 -2.38 0.89
C ALA A 111 -4.10 -2.38 -0.49
N GLY A 112 -4.54 -3.25 -1.39
CA GLY A 112 -4.16 -3.24 -2.81
C GLY A 112 -5.34 -3.13 -3.75
N ASP A 113 -5.15 -2.36 -4.82
CA ASP A 113 -6.05 -2.33 -5.99
C ASP A 113 -5.43 -3.07 -7.19
N ARG A 114 -4.10 -3.00 -7.32
CA ARG A 114 -3.24 -3.68 -8.30
C ARG A 114 -1.88 -3.97 -7.64
N CYS A 115 -0.89 -4.41 -8.43
CA CYS A 115 0.44 -4.80 -7.96
C CYS A 115 0.54 -6.14 -7.23
N ASN A 116 -0.11 -7.20 -7.75
CA ASN A 116 -0.39 -8.43 -7.00
C ASN A 116 -0.82 -8.06 -5.57
N ASP A 117 -1.90 -7.29 -5.59
CA ASP A 117 -2.71 -6.69 -4.53
C ASP A 117 -1.99 -6.07 -3.34
N GLY A 118 -0.91 -5.37 -3.66
CA GLY A 118 -0.61 -4.07 -3.06
C GLY A 118 0.62 -4.03 -2.17
N TYR A 119 1.22 -5.17 -1.80
CA TYR A 119 2.36 -5.23 -0.86
C TYR A 119 2.15 -4.32 0.36
N ALA A 120 0.93 -4.35 0.88
CA ALA A 120 0.49 -3.45 1.91
C ALA A 120 1.19 -3.77 3.22
N ARG A 121 1.89 -2.79 3.78
CA ARG A 121 2.69 -2.98 4.99
C ARG A 121 2.49 -1.85 5.96
N TRP A 122 2.20 -2.19 7.22
CA TRP A 122 2.28 -1.23 8.31
C TRP A 122 3.70 -0.68 8.38
N ASP A 123 3.77 0.62 8.49
CA ASP A 123 5.01 1.37 8.53
C ASP A 123 5.21 2.02 9.91
N GLY A 124 4.13 2.47 10.54
CA GLY A 124 4.17 2.98 11.91
C GLY A 124 2.79 3.24 12.48
N PHE A 125 2.77 3.73 13.72
CA PHE A 125 1.54 4.18 14.40
C PHE A 125 1.80 5.56 15.01
N SER A 126 0.89 6.50 14.80
CA SER A 126 0.95 7.82 15.42
C SER A 126 0.65 7.70 16.91
N GLU A 127 1.13 8.68 17.69
CA GLU A 127 0.83 8.78 19.13
C GLU A 127 -0.68 8.81 19.39
N ASN A 128 -1.45 9.42 18.49
CA ASN A 128 -2.91 9.50 18.57
C ASN A 128 -3.65 8.23 18.10
N GLY A 129 -2.89 7.16 17.87
CA GLY A 129 -3.43 5.83 17.58
C GLY A 129 -3.91 5.63 16.15
N ASN A 130 -3.43 6.41 15.18
CA ASN A 130 -3.66 6.14 13.75
C ASN A 130 -2.53 5.27 13.19
N GLY A 131 -2.84 4.42 12.22
CA GLY A 131 -1.84 3.55 11.59
C GLY A 131 -1.34 4.17 10.30
N THR A 132 -0.02 4.25 10.12
CA THR A 132 0.59 4.58 8.83
C THR A 132 0.98 3.29 8.12
N TYR A 133 0.63 3.17 6.85
CA TYR A 133 0.99 2.03 6.03
C TYR A 133 1.39 2.47 4.62
N VAL A 134 2.17 1.62 3.96
CA VAL A 134 2.52 1.78 2.55
C VAL A 134 1.79 0.75 1.72
N ARG A 135 1.46 1.11 0.48
CA ARG A 135 0.96 0.17 -0.55
C ARG A 135 1.62 0.46 -1.89
N SER A 136 2.03 -0.57 -2.60
CA SER A 136 2.51 -0.50 -3.98
C SER A 136 1.52 0.18 -4.91
N ALA A 137 2.06 0.91 -5.87
CA ALA A 137 1.32 1.71 -6.83
C ALA A 137 1.82 1.48 -8.26
N THR A 138 0.84 1.36 -9.16
CA THR A 138 1.03 1.42 -10.62
C THR A 138 1.26 2.87 -11.05
N PRO A 139 1.70 3.14 -12.30
CA PRO A 139 1.80 4.50 -12.83
C PRO A 139 0.48 5.26 -12.65
N PHE A 140 -0.64 4.61 -12.95
CA PHE A 140 -1.97 5.18 -12.77
C PHE A 140 -2.24 5.62 -11.32
N ARG A 141 -1.99 4.73 -10.34
CA ARG A 141 -2.22 5.05 -8.93
C ARG A 141 -1.25 6.09 -8.38
N LEU A 142 -0.01 6.13 -8.87
CA LEU A 142 0.95 7.16 -8.45
C LEU A 142 0.50 8.56 -8.89
N VAL A 143 0.03 8.74 -10.12
CA VAL A 143 -0.44 10.06 -10.59
C VAL A 143 -1.84 10.41 -10.07
N ASN A 144 -2.65 9.41 -9.70
CA ASN A 144 -3.96 9.61 -9.08
C ASN A 144 -4.01 9.02 -7.66
N PRO A 145 -3.18 9.47 -6.71
CA PRO A 145 -3.05 8.81 -5.42
C PRO A 145 -4.27 9.02 -4.51
N LEU A 146 -5.07 10.06 -4.80
CA LEU A 146 -6.29 10.42 -4.08
C LEU A 146 -7.54 9.75 -4.64
N ASP A 147 -7.47 9.17 -5.83
CA ASP A 147 -8.59 8.44 -6.40
C ASP A 147 -8.73 7.09 -5.70
N GLU A 148 -9.96 6.74 -5.33
CA GLU A 148 -10.29 5.49 -4.64
C GLU A 148 -11.15 4.55 -5.49
N THR A 149 -11.47 4.98 -6.71
CA THR A 149 -12.37 4.25 -7.61
C THR A 149 -11.81 2.87 -7.90
N ASN A 150 -12.64 1.82 -7.78
CA ASN A 150 -12.24 0.47 -8.19
C ASN A 150 -12.23 0.37 -9.73
N TRP A 151 -11.13 0.81 -10.35
CA TRP A 151 -11.00 0.87 -11.80
C TRP A 151 -11.04 -0.50 -12.48
N ARG A 152 -10.66 -1.57 -11.77
CA ARG A 152 -10.87 -2.93 -12.28
C ARG A 152 -12.36 -3.25 -12.41
N GLY A 153 -13.13 -2.92 -11.37
CA GLY A 153 -14.58 -3.08 -11.37
C GLY A 153 -15.25 -2.23 -12.44
N VAL A 154 -14.84 -0.97 -12.57
CA VAL A 154 -15.32 -0.06 -13.61
C VAL A 154 -15.01 -0.60 -15.00
N GLU A 155 -13.75 -0.93 -15.30
CA GLU A 155 -13.34 -1.46 -16.60
C GLU A 155 -14.11 -2.74 -16.95
N ASN A 156 -14.27 -3.65 -15.98
CA ASN A 156 -15.06 -4.86 -16.15
C ASN A 156 -16.54 -4.56 -16.44
N ALA A 157 -17.15 -3.61 -15.71
CA ALA A 157 -18.53 -3.22 -15.95
C ALA A 157 -18.72 -2.67 -17.37
N MET A 158 -17.81 -1.79 -17.81
CA MET A 158 -17.84 -1.19 -19.15
C MET A 158 -17.76 -2.23 -20.28
N LEU A 159 -17.02 -3.33 -20.08
CA LEU A 159 -16.98 -4.43 -21.05
C LEU A 159 -18.35 -5.09 -21.29
N PHE A 160 -19.27 -5.04 -20.33
CA PHE A 160 -20.60 -5.65 -20.43
C PHE A 160 -21.68 -4.68 -20.94
N GLU A 161 -21.39 -3.38 -21.04
CA GLU A 161 -22.38 -2.36 -21.41
C GLU A 161 -22.51 -2.13 -22.92
N GLY A 162 -21.64 -2.74 -23.74
CA GLY A 162 -21.72 -2.65 -25.20
C GLY A 162 -21.52 -1.23 -25.76
N LYS A 163 -20.96 -0.33 -24.96
CA LYS A 163 -20.61 1.05 -25.34
C LYS A 163 -19.40 1.02 -26.27
N ASP A 164 -19.34 1.96 -27.21
CA ASP A 164 -18.11 2.20 -27.97
C ASP A 164 -17.05 2.85 -27.07
N GLU A 165 -15.79 2.84 -27.53
CA GLU A 165 -14.65 3.36 -26.74
C GLU A 165 -14.79 4.83 -26.36
N THR A 166 -15.47 5.65 -27.17
CA THR A 166 -15.65 7.09 -26.89
C THR A 166 -16.67 7.29 -25.77
N ALA A 167 -17.81 6.61 -25.86
CA ALA A 167 -18.85 6.63 -24.83
C ALA A 167 -18.34 6.04 -23.51
N LYS A 168 -17.62 4.92 -23.59
CA LYS A 168 -16.95 4.30 -22.43
C LYS A 168 -15.98 5.27 -21.76
N ARG A 169 -15.09 5.89 -22.52
CA ARG A 169 -14.13 6.87 -21.99
C ARG A 169 -14.82 8.04 -21.30
N ALA A 170 -15.83 8.62 -21.95
CA ALA A 170 -16.56 9.76 -21.40
C ALA A 170 -17.20 9.42 -20.05
N GLU A 171 -17.81 8.25 -19.93
CA GLU A 171 -18.43 7.81 -18.70
C GLU A 171 -17.43 7.46 -17.60
N MET A 172 -16.37 6.72 -17.94
CA MET A 172 -15.30 6.40 -16.99
C MET A 172 -14.74 7.67 -16.35
N LEU A 173 -14.54 8.74 -17.11
CA LEU A 173 -14.08 10.02 -16.58
C LEU A 173 -15.06 10.68 -15.59
N THR A 174 -16.36 10.41 -15.70
CA THR A 174 -17.35 10.93 -14.74
C THR A 174 -17.38 10.17 -13.41
N LEU A 175 -16.80 8.97 -13.36
CA LEU A 175 -16.77 8.13 -12.16
C LEU A 175 -15.60 8.46 -11.22
N ALA A 176 -14.58 9.16 -11.72
CA ALA A 176 -13.40 9.49 -10.94
C ALA A 176 -13.70 10.53 -9.84
N ASP A 177 -13.28 10.24 -8.61
CA ASP A 177 -13.34 11.18 -7.49
C ASP A 177 -12.04 11.11 -6.65
N PRO A 178 -11.20 12.17 -6.63
CA PRO A 178 -11.32 13.39 -7.43
C PRO A 178 -11.09 13.15 -8.95
N PRO A 179 -11.35 14.14 -9.82
CA PRO A 179 -11.07 14.01 -11.25
C PRO A 179 -9.63 13.59 -11.56
N LEU A 180 -9.46 12.73 -12.57
CA LEU A 180 -8.15 12.19 -12.95
C LEU A 180 -7.23 13.27 -13.51
N TYR A 181 -5.94 13.16 -13.18
CA TYR A 181 -4.89 13.97 -13.79
C TYR A 181 -4.90 13.80 -15.31
N GLN A 182 -4.97 14.92 -16.04
CA GLN A 182 -5.00 14.98 -17.51
C GLN A 182 -6.11 14.13 -18.16
N SER A 183 -7.14 13.73 -17.42
CA SER A 183 -8.14 12.76 -17.90
C SER A 183 -7.49 11.47 -18.44
N TRP A 184 -6.33 11.10 -17.91
CA TRP A 184 -5.64 9.88 -18.27
C TRP A 184 -6.29 8.68 -17.60
N LEU A 185 -6.87 7.81 -18.41
CA LEU A 185 -7.56 6.63 -17.93
C LEU A 185 -6.57 5.49 -17.63
N PRO A 186 -6.90 4.63 -16.64
CA PRO A 186 -6.14 3.41 -16.42
C PRO A 186 -6.27 2.50 -17.65
N TYR A 187 -5.25 1.68 -17.91
CA TYR A 187 -5.15 0.73 -19.04
C TYR A 187 -5.00 1.38 -20.42
N GLN A 188 -5.53 2.58 -20.63
CA GLN A 188 -5.44 3.31 -21.89
C GLN A 188 -4.22 4.24 -21.92
N ASP A 189 -4.21 5.23 -21.03
CA ASP A 189 -3.20 6.28 -21.01
C ASP A 189 -2.06 5.97 -20.03
N LEU A 190 -2.33 5.15 -19.01
CA LEU A 190 -1.39 4.76 -17.97
C LEU A 190 -1.50 3.28 -17.64
N GLU A 191 -0.38 2.65 -17.32
CA GLU A 191 -0.41 1.26 -16.88
C GLU A 191 -1.13 1.13 -15.53
N ASN A 192 -1.96 0.09 -15.43
CA ASN A 192 -2.64 -0.28 -14.19
C ASN A 192 -2.69 -1.81 -14.02
N CYS A 193 -1.57 -2.46 -14.32
CA CYS A 193 -1.45 -3.92 -14.31
C CYS A 193 -0.84 -4.47 -13.00
N ALA A 194 -0.96 -5.80 -12.78
CA ALA A 194 -0.48 -6.45 -11.56
C ALA A 194 1.05 -6.51 -11.43
N SER A 195 1.79 -6.37 -12.53
CA SER A 195 3.26 -6.39 -12.56
C SER A 195 3.88 -5.01 -12.85
N CYS A 196 3.06 -3.96 -12.96
CA CYS A 196 3.47 -2.65 -13.45
C CYS A 196 3.83 -1.69 -12.31
N CYS A 197 4.42 -2.18 -11.21
CA CYS A 197 4.57 -1.38 -9.99
C CYS A 197 5.82 -0.51 -10.06
N VAL A 198 5.66 0.77 -9.77
CA VAL A 198 6.73 1.77 -9.96
C VAL A 198 6.93 2.69 -8.76
N GLY A 199 6.21 2.44 -7.66
CA GLY A 199 6.34 3.16 -6.40
C GLY A 199 5.34 2.67 -5.37
N GLU A 200 5.14 3.45 -4.32
CA GLU A 200 4.19 3.19 -3.24
C GLU A 200 3.42 4.47 -2.87
N ILE A 201 2.23 4.32 -2.30
CA ILE A 201 1.45 5.39 -1.66
C ILE A 201 1.53 5.18 -0.16
N VAL A 202 1.86 6.25 0.57
CA VAL A 202 1.88 6.27 2.03
C VAL A 202 0.55 6.80 2.54
N VAL A 203 -0.10 6.03 3.40
CA VAL A 203 -1.47 6.25 3.85
C VAL A 203 -1.53 6.25 5.37
N MET A 204 -2.24 7.23 5.92
CA MET A 204 -2.68 7.24 7.31
C MET A 204 -4.10 6.68 7.39
N GLN A 205 -4.24 5.52 8.00
CA GLN A 205 -5.50 4.89 8.34
C GLN A 205 -6.03 5.44 9.65
N ASN A 206 -7.27 5.95 9.63
CA ASN A 206 -7.97 6.24 10.87
C ASN A 206 -8.29 4.90 11.57
N MET A 207 -7.87 4.78 12.82
CA MET A 207 -8.18 3.63 13.68
C MET A 207 -8.91 4.08 14.94
N ILE A 208 -8.32 5.03 15.67
CA ILE A 208 -8.84 5.53 16.96
C ILE A 208 -8.81 7.07 17.03
N GLY A 209 -8.02 7.75 16.18
CA GLY A 209 -7.82 9.20 16.21
C GLY A 209 -8.84 10.01 15.39
N THR A 210 -8.70 11.34 15.41
CA THR A 210 -9.60 12.29 14.71
C THR A 210 -8.88 13.12 13.65
N GLU A 211 -7.70 12.67 13.20
CA GLU A 211 -6.78 13.45 12.34
C GLU A 211 -7.07 13.31 10.84
N VAL A 212 -7.84 12.30 10.45
CA VAL A 212 -8.31 12.13 9.08
C VAL A 212 -9.56 12.99 8.86
N ASP A 213 -9.65 13.62 7.69
CA ASP A 213 -10.77 14.50 7.32
C ASP A 213 -12.14 13.86 7.66
N PRO A 214 -13.09 14.61 8.22
CA PRO A 214 -14.42 14.10 8.55
C PRO A 214 -15.07 13.43 7.33
N GLY A 215 -15.42 12.15 7.47
CA GLY A 215 -16.04 11.35 6.41
C GLY A 215 -15.09 10.51 5.57
N ARG A 216 -13.78 10.50 5.87
CA ARG A 216 -12.81 9.59 5.25
C ARG A 216 -12.24 8.60 6.27
N ASP A 217 -12.06 7.36 5.83
CA ASP A 217 -11.43 6.31 6.64
C ASP A 217 -9.90 6.42 6.64
N TYR A 218 -9.32 7.14 5.67
CA TYR A 218 -7.87 7.32 5.55
C TYR A 218 -7.50 8.63 4.85
N GLY A 219 -6.23 9.02 4.97
CA GLY A 219 -5.63 10.15 4.25
C GLY A 219 -4.31 9.75 3.60
N VAL A 220 -4.06 10.22 2.38
CA VAL A 220 -2.75 10.08 1.73
C VAL A 220 -1.77 11.08 2.35
N LEU A 221 -0.65 10.56 2.86
CA LEU A 221 0.44 11.37 3.42
C LEU A 221 1.45 11.76 2.35
N GLY A 222 1.68 10.87 1.38
CA GLY A 222 2.69 11.05 0.35
C GLY A 222 2.83 9.84 -0.55
N VAL A 223 3.90 9.85 -1.33
CA VAL A 223 4.27 8.74 -2.23
C VAL A 223 5.75 8.42 -2.04
N ILE A 224 6.10 7.17 -2.29
CA ILE A 224 7.48 6.72 -2.45
C ILE A 224 7.67 6.42 -3.94
N LEU A 225 8.58 7.14 -4.56
CA LEU A 225 8.93 6.93 -5.97
C LEU A 225 10.07 5.92 -6.05
N HIS A 226 10.00 5.01 -7.02
CA HIS A 226 11.12 4.14 -7.36
C HIS A 226 11.71 4.57 -8.73
N PRO A 227 12.74 5.44 -8.75
CA PRO A 227 13.17 6.10 -9.99
C PRO A 227 13.61 5.13 -11.09
N GLN A 228 14.19 3.98 -10.74
CA GLN A 228 14.64 2.98 -11.72
C GLN A 228 13.46 2.31 -12.43
N GLN A 229 12.44 1.90 -11.68
CA GLN A 229 11.21 1.34 -12.25
C GLN A 229 10.46 2.39 -13.08
N ILE A 230 10.37 3.64 -12.58
CA ILE A 230 9.75 4.73 -13.32
C ILE A 230 10.49 5.01 -14.63
N ALA A 231 11.84 5.02 -14.64
CA ALA A 231 12.61 5.24 -15.86
C ALA A 231 12.35 4.18 -16.94
N SER A 232 12.00 2.95 -16.56
CA SER A 232 11.66 1.89 -17.52
C SER A 232 10.38 2.17 -18.31
N LEU A 233 9.50 3.04 -17.80
CA LEU A 233 8.26 3.46 -18.46
C LEU A 233 8.51 4.34 -19.70
N ALA A 234 9.71 4.87 -19.90
CA ALA A 234 10.04 5.65 -21.11
C ALA A 234 9.83 4.86 -22.41
N GLY A 235 9.88 3.53 -22.35
CA GLY A 235 9.61 2.63 -23.48
C GLY A 235 8.15 2.15 -23.59
N SER A 236 7.23 2.62 -22.72
CA SER A 236 5.82 2.21 -22.73
C SER A 236 5.09 2.69 -23.98
N ASP A 237 4.11 1.91 -24.45
CA ASP A 237 3.20 2.32 -25.52
C ASP A 237 2.20 3.40 -25.06
N LYS A 238 2.00 3.54 -23.75
CA LYS A 238 1.07 4.51 -23.16
C LYS A 238 1.71 5.87 -22.97
N ILE A 239 1.01 6.93 -23.38
CA ILE A 239 1.53 8.29 -23.33
C ILE A 239 1.79 8.77 -21.89
N GLY A 240 0.86 8.50 -20.97
CA GLY A 240 0.97 8.94 -19.58
C GLY A 240 2.17 8.31 -18.86
N ASP A 241 2.49 7.05 -19.16
CA ASP A 241 3.68 6.36 -18.64
C ASP A 241 4.98 7.06 -19.07
N ARG A 242 5.08 7.38 -20.37
CA ARG A 242 6.25 8.10 -20.92
C ARG A 242 6.38 9.50 -20.33
N CYS A 243 5.26 10.20 -20.17
CA CYS A 243 5.24 11.51 -19.52
C CYS A 243 5.66 11.45 -18.05
N LEU A 244 5.21 10.43 -17.31
CA LEU A 244 5.64 10.21 -15.94
C LEU A 244 7.16 9.99 -15.87
N ALA A 245 7.71 9.12 -16.71
CA ALA A 245 9.16 8.88 -16.78
C ALA A 245 9.95 10.17 -17.06
N ALA A 246 9.57 10.89 -18.12
CA ALA A 246 10.26 12.10 -18.55
C ALA A 246 10.17 13.23 -17.50
N GLY A 247 9.00 13.41 -16.88
CA GLY A 247 8.79 14.44 -15.88
C GLY A 247 9.55 14.16 -14.57
N ILE A 248 9.63 12.90 -14.12
CA ILE A 248 10.46 12.54 -12.97
C ILE A 248 11.95 12.72 -13.28
N GLU A 249 12.41 12.31 -14.46
CA GLU A 249 13.80 12.54 -14.88
C GLU A 249 14.16 14.03 -14.91
N ALA A 250 13.29 14.87 -15.49
CA ALA A 250 13.47 16.32 -15.51
C ALA A 250 13.50 16.91 -14.10
N GLY A 251 12.61 16.47 -13.21
CA GLY A 251 12.58 16.88 -11.81
C GLY A 251 13.85 16.51 -11.05
N ILE A 252 14.35 15.28 -11.21
CA ILE A 252 15.63 14.82 -10.61
C ILE A 252 16.78 15.70 -11.12
N ARG A 253 16.88 15.93 -12.44
CA ARG A 253 17.93 16.79 -13.04
C ARG A 253 17.86 18.23 -12.55
N ALA A 254 16.66 18.75 -12.30
CA ALA A 254 16.44 20.09 -11.76
C ALA A 254 16.74 20.19 -10.25
N GLY A 255 17.12 19.08 -9.61
CA GLY A 255 17.52 19.05 -8.20
C GLY A 255 16.39 18.73 -7.25
N LEU A 256 15.51 17.76 -7.59
CA LEU A 256 14.58 17.14 -6.63
C LEU A 256 15.32 16.73 -5.33
N ASP A 257 16.60 16.33 -5.43
CA ASP A 257 17.47 15.99 -4.29
C ASP A 257 18.25 17.18 -3.69
N ALA A 258 18.42 18.30 -4.40
CA ALA A 258 19.46 19.29 -4.08
C ALA A 258 18.96 20.71 -3.76
N VAL A 259 17.69 21.05 -4.02
CA VAL A 259 17.26 22.47 -3.97
C VAL A 259 15.99 22.73 -3.13
N THR A 260 15.24 21.71 -2.70
CA THR A 260 13.92 21.95 -2.09
C THR A 260 13.75 21.47 -0.64
N GLY A 261 14.57 20.55 -0.15
CA GLY A 261 14.28 19.86 1.12
C GLY A 261 12.93 19.13 1.11
N MET A 262 12.40 18.81 -0.08
CA MET A 262 11.07 18.21 -0.27
C MET A 262 11.09 16.71 -0.53
N ALA A 263 12.27 16.13 -0.77
CA ALA A 263 12.48 14.70 -0.96
C ALA A 263 13.45 14.20 0.10
N GLU A 264 13.04 13.16 0.83
CA GLU A 264 13.93 12.44 1.73
C GLU A 264 14.29 11.10 1.06
N PRO A 265 15.57 10.70 1.01
CA PRO A 265 15.94 9.37 0.59
C PRO A 265 15.17 8.37 1.46
N SER A 266 14.39 7.52 0.82
CA SER A 266 13.59 6.49 1.48
C SER A 266 14.10 5.11 1.09
N GLY A 267 13.93 4.16 2.01
CA GLY A 267 14.39 2.79 1.82
C GLY A 267 15.82 2.55 2.36
N PRO A 268 16.12 1.32 2.79
CA PRO A 268 17.44 0.93 3.31
C PRO A 268 18.58 1.03 2.28
N ASP A 269 18.27 1.19 0.98
CA ASP A 269 19.24 1.37 -0.09
C ASP A 269 19.43 2.83 -0.53
N GLY A 270 18.63 3.77 0.02
CA GLY A 270 18.67 5.20 -0.29
C GLY A 270 18.34 5.55 -1.75
N LYS A 271 17.69 4.63 -2.50
CA LYS A 271 17.38 4.82 -3.92
C LYS A 271 15.95 5.26 -4.19
N SER A 272 15.05 5.03 -3.24
CA SER A 272 13.67 5.48 -3.34
C SER A 272 13.55 6.90 -2.80
N LEU A 273 12.53 7.63 -3.23
CA LEU A 273 12.33 9.02 -2.83
C LEU A 273 10.95 9.18 -2.21
N PHE A 274 10.90 9.52 -0.93
CA PHE A 274 9.64 9.90 -0.28
C PHE A 274 9.32 11.38 -0.56
N LEU A 275 8.09 11.62 -0.99
CA LEU A 275 7.54 12.96 -1.23
C LEU A 275 6.22 13.09 -0.48
N TYR A 276 6.10 14.13 0.35
CA TYR A 276 4.82 14.50 0.95
C TYR A 276 3.78 14.82 -0.12
N ARG A 277 2.50 14.57 0.19
CA ARG A 277 1.37 14.67 -0.73
C ARG A 277 1.37 15.95 -1.54
N ASP A 278 1.43 17.11 -0.88
CA ASP A 278 1.27 18.39 -1.56
C ASP A 278 2.47 18.67 -2.49
N SER A 279 3.69 18.28 -2.07
CA SER A 279 4.88 18.34 -2.92
C SER A 279 4.74 17.43 -4.15
N TRP A 280 4.25 16.21 -3.96
CA TRP A 280 4.01 15.27 -5.06
C TRP A 280 2.97 15.79 -6.04
N LEU A 281 1.83 16.30 -5.57
CA LEU A 281 0.79 16.84 -6.43
C LEU A 281 1.30 18.03 -7.26
N ASN A 282 2.12 18.91 -6.67
CA ASN A 282 2.77 20.00 -7.40
C ASN A 282 3.72 19.50 -8.50
N ILE A 283 4.53 18.47 -8.22
CA ILE A 283 5.43 17.86 -9.21
C ILE A 283 4.61 17.19 -10.31
N ARG A 284 3.60 16.40 -9.92
CA ARG A 284 2.69 15.70 -10.83
C ARG A 284 2.06 16.66 -11.81
N ASP A 285 1.56 17.80 -11.33
CA ASP A 285 0.83 18.74 -12.18
C ASP A 285 1.70 19.32 -13.29
N GLY A 286 3.03 19.36 -13.11
CA GLY A 286 4.02 19.74 -14.12
C GLY A 286 4.43 18.63 -15.10
N LEU A 287 4.07 17.36 -14.89
CA LEU A 287 4.57 16.23 -15.69
C LEU A 287 4.20 16.36 -17.18
N ALA A 288 3.00 16.85 -17.49
CA ALA A 288 2.54 17.00 -18.87
C ALA A 288 3.43 17.92 -19.72
N ALA A 289 4.12 18.89 -19.11
CA ALA A 289 5.04 19.77 -19.82
C ALA A 289 6.32 19.04 -20.29
N ALA A 290 6.62 17.88 -19.71
CA ALA A 290 7.75 17.03 -20.06
C ALA A 290 7.35 15.85 -20.96
N CYS A 291 6.08 15.76 -21.39
CA CYS A 291 5.64 14.71 -22.28
C CYS A 291 6.44 14.74 -23.60
N PRO A 292 6.99 13.60 -24.05
CA PRO A 292 7.56 13.52 -25.38
C PRO A 292 6.47 13.70 -26.45
N ASP A 293 6.82 14.39 -27.54
CA ASP A 293 5.97 14.55 -28.73
C ASP A 293 5.57 13.22 -29.37
#